data_AF-A0A441TDC2-F1
#
_entry.id   AF-A0A441TDC2-F1
#
_cell.length_a   1.000
_cell.length_b   1.000
_cell.length_c   1.000
_cell.angle_alpha   90.00
_cell.angle_beta   90.00
_cell.angle_gamma   90.00
#
_symmetry.space_group_name_H-M   'P 1'
#
loop_
_entity.id
_entity.type
_entity.pdbx_description
1 polymer ?
#
loop_
_entity_poly.entity_id
_entity_poly.type
_entity_poly.pdbx_seq_one_letter_code
_entity_poly.pdbx_strand_id
1 'polypeptide(L)' 'RLEDEDKLGQRAEIFRFPAQLASLSEPIQVLVEAMFGESRYEEAAWLRGLYLTSATQEGAPIDRLTAALSSSFGLP' A
#
# COMPACT_ATOMS: atom_id res chain seq x y z
N ARG A 1 10.90 12.10 -4.71
CA ARG A 1 9.62 12.77 -5.00
C ARG A 1 9.45 12.79 -6.52
N LEU A 2 8.30 13.21 -7.09
CA LEU A 2 8.08 13.11 -8.55
C LEU A 2 9.15 13.86 -9.37
N GLU A 3 9.65 14.96 -8.80
CA GLU A 3 10.71 15.81 -9.32
C GLU A 3 12.11 15.18 -9.28
N ASP A 4 12.32 14.14 -8.46
CA ASP A 4 13.61 13.46 -8.29
C ASP A 4 13.68 12.14 -9.08
N GLU A 5 12.62 11.76 -9.77
CA GLU A 5 12.53 10.49 -10.51
C GLU A 5 12.83 10.72 -11.99
N ASP A 6 13.88 10.07 -12.49
CA ASP A 6 14.35 10.23 -13.87
C ASP A 6 13.61 9.33 -14.86
N LYS A 7 13.14 8.16 -14.39
CA LYS A 7 12.49 7.18 -15.26
C LYS A 7 11.05 7.59 -15.52
N LEU A 8 10.75 7.93 -16.78
CA LEU A 8 9.42 8.38 -17.20
C LEU A 8 8.28 7.43 -16.78
N GLY A 9 8.51 6.11 -16.84
CA GLY A 9 7.54 5.11 -16.38
C GLY A 9 7.25 5.23 -14.88
N GLN A 10 8.28 5.36 -14.04
CA GLN A 10 8.12 5.50 -12.59
C GLN A 10 7.47 6.84 -12.22
N ARG A 11 7.80 7.92 -12.95
CA ARG A 11 7.09 9.21 -12.80
C ARG A 11 5.60 9.09 -13.08
N ALA A 12 5.22 8.35 -14.12
CA ALA A 12 3.81 8.15 -14.45
C ALA A 12 3.06 7.39 -13.35
N GLU A 13 3.69 6.38 -12.74
CA GLU A 13 3.10 5.64 -11.62
C GLU A 13 2.98 6.51 -10.36
N ILE A 14 4.02 7.25 -9.99
CA ILE A 14 3.99 8.21 -8.87
C ILE A 14 2.88 9.25 -9.08
N PHE A 15 2.73 9.75 -10.31
CA PHE A 15 1.71 10.73 -10.66
C PHE A 15 0.28 10.16 -10.58
N ARG A 16 0.08 8.89 -10.96
CA ARG A 16 -1.23 8.23 -10.93
C ARG A 16 -1.66 7.77 -9.54
N PHE A 17 -0.72 7.42 -8.68
CA PHE A 17 -0.99 6.80 -7.38
C PHE A 17 -2.00 7.59 -6.50
N PRO A 18 -1.93 8.93 -6.36
CA PRO A 18 -2.92 9.67 -5.57
C PRO A 18 -4.36 9.51 -6.08
N ALA A 19 -4.56 9.48 -7.39
CA ALA A 19 -5.89 9.28 -7.98
C ALA A 19 -6.40 7.85 -7.77
N GLN A 20 -5.51 6.85 -7.89
CA GLN A 20 -5.82 5.47 -7.57
C GLN A 20 -6.21 5.31 -6.09
N LEU A 21 -5.47 5.93 -5.18
CA LEU A 21 -5.78 5.90 -3.76
C LEU A 21 -7.12 6.58 -3.45
N ALA A 22 -7.39 7.73 -4.07
CA ALA A 22 -8.67 8.43 -3.93
C ALA A 22 -9.86 7.59 -4.43
N SER A 23 -9.67 6.80 -5.49
CA SER A 23 -10.70 5.92 -6.04
C SER A 23 -11.17 4.82 -5.08
N LEU A 24 -10.40 4.52 -4.02
CA LEU A 24 -10.79 3.56 -2.99
C LEU A 24 -11.84 4.13 -2.00
N SER A 25 -12.09 5.44 -1.99
CA SER A 25 -12.94 6.07 -0.97
C SER A 25 -14.37 5.55 -0.97
N GLU A 26 -15.01 5.51 -2.14
CA GLU A 26 -16.39 5.04 -2.30
C GLU A 26 -16.58 3.54 -1.95
N PRO A 27 -15.78 2.59 -2.49
CA PRO A 27 -15.95 1.19 -2.11
C PRO A 27 -15.62 0.92 -0.64
N ILE A 28 -14.66 1.64 -0.05
CA ILE A 28 -14.39 1.59 1.39
C ILE A 28 -15.61 2.08 2.20
N GLN A 29 -16.22 3.19 1.78
CA GLN A 29 -17.39 3.73 2.46
C GLN A 29 -18.55 2.71 2.47
N VAL A 30 -18.85 2.12 1.31
CA VAL A 30 -19.89 1.08 1.20
C VAL A 30 -19.59 -0.10 2.11
N LEU A 31 -18.33 -0.56 2.17
CA LEU A 31 -17.92 -1.65 3.06
C LEU A 31 -18.10 -1.29 4.53
N VAL A 32 -17.68 -0.09 4.93
CA VAL A 32 -17.77 0.39 6.31
C VAL A 32 -19.22 0.52 6.74
N GLU A 33 -20.08 1.11 5.90
CA GLU A 33 -21.52 1.24 6.17
C GLU A 33 -22.20 -0.13 6.28
N ALA A 34 -21.84 -1.09 5.43
CA ALA A 34 -22.39 -2.44 5.47
C ALA A 34 -21.99 -3.22 6.74
N MET A 35 -20.77 -3.01 7.25
CA MET A 35 -20.24 -3.76 8.41
C MET A 35 -20.49 -3.08 9.76
N PHE A 36 -20.49 -1.75 9.79
CA PHE A 36 -20.50 -0.94 11.02
C PHE A 36 -21.63 0.10 11.04
N GLY A 37 -22.51 0.11 10.04
CA GLY A 37 -23.68 0.98 10.03
C GLY A 37 -24.67 0.64 11.15
N GLU A 38 -25.55 1.60 11.48
CA GLU A 38 -26.56 1.42 12.51
C GLU A 38 -27.51 0.27 12.16
N SER A 39 -27.64 -0.68 13.09
CA SER A 39 -28.65 -1.73 13.02
C SER A 39 -29.69 -1.48 14.10
N ARG A 40 -30.98 -1.52 13.73
CA ARG A 40 -32.09 -1.43 14.71
C ARG A 40 -32.13 -2.62 15.69
N TYR A 41 -31.36 -3.67 15.41
CA TYR A 41 -31.38 -4.92 16.17
C TYR A 41 -30.06 -5.20 16.89
N GLU A 42 -28.98 -4.47 16.59
CA GLU A 42 -27.65 -4.72 17.13
C GLU A 42 -26.89 -3.40 17.34
N GLU A 43 -26.10 -3.32 18.41
CA GLU A 43 -25.21 -2.19 18.64
C GLU A 43 -24.06 -2.22 17.62
N ALA A 44 -23.85 -1.11 16.92
CA ALA A 44 -22.81 -1.01 15.91
C ALA A 44 -21.42 -1.23 16.51
N ALA A 45 -20.61 -2.10 15.89
CA ALA A 45 -19.24 -2.33 16.33
C ALA A 45 -18.37 -1.07 16.15
N TRP A 46 -17.38 -0.89 17.03
CA TRP A 46 -16.49 0.27 16.97
C TRP A 46 -15.35 0.07 15.96
N LEU A 47 -15.38 0.82 14.86
CA LEU A 47 -14.29 0.85 13.89
C LEU A 47 -13.07 1.61 14.45
N ARG A 48 -11.96 0.90 14.68
CA ARG A 48 -10.70 1.49 15.20
C ARG A 48 -9.89 2.24 14.15
N GLY A 49 -10.16 2.01 12.87
CA GLY A 49 -9.48 2.66 11.75
C GLY A 49 -9.27 1.71 10.59
N LEU A 50 -8.93 2.28 9.43
CA LEU A 50 -8.46 1.55 8.27
C LEU A 50 -6.95 1.65 8.17
N TYR A 51 -6.30 0.52 7.89
CA TYR A 51 -4.85 0.41 7.77
C TYR A 51 -4.53 -0.12 6.38
N LEU A 52 -3.73 0.63 5.63
CA LEU A 52 -3.23 0.20 4.33
C LEU A 52 -1.85 -0.43 4.53
N THR A 53 -1.64 -1.59 3.92
CA THR A 53 -0.35 -2.27 3.90
C THR A 53 0.03 -2.63 2.46
N SER A 54 1.33 -2.61 2.15
CA SER A 54 1.84 -3.05 0.86
C SER A 54 2.40 -4.46 1.00
N ALA A 55 1.87 -5.41 0.21
CA ALA A 55 2.25 -6.81 0.28
C ALA A 55 3.58 -7.12 -0.43
N THR A 56 3.95 -6.31 -1.43
CA THR A 56 5.18 -6.49 -2.21
C THR A 56 6.09 -5.29 -2.01
N GLN A 57 7.12 -5.45 -1.21
CA GLN A 57 8.31 -4.63 -1.36
C GLN A 57 9.22 -5.32 -2.37
N GLU A 58 9.85 -4.59 -3.29
CA GLU A 58 10.72 -5.18 -4.31
C GLU A 58 11.82 -6.05 -3.65
N GLY A 59 11.84 -7.34 -4.00
CA GLY A 59 12.74 -8.38 -3.48
C GLY A 59 12.26 -9.03 -2.16
N ALA A 60 12.38 -10.35 -2.05
CA ALA A 60 12.24 -11.00 -0.75
C ALA A 60 13.32 -10.44 0.20
N PRO A 61 13.07 -10.31 1.52
CA PRO A 61 14.08 -9.84 2.46
C PRO A 61 15.41 -10.61 2.35
N ILE A 62 15.34 -11.89 1.99
CA ILE A 62 16.51 -12.73 1.73
C ILE A 62 17.30 -12.28 0.50
N ASP A 63 16.66 -11.75 -0.54
CA ASP A 63 17.34 -11.28 -1.76
C ASP A 63 18.17 -10.03 -1.45
N ARG A 64 17.65 -9.14 -0.61
CA ARG A 64 18.38 -7.94 -0.13
C ARG A 64 19.57 -8.32 0.75
N LEU A 65 19.38 -9.27 1.65
CA LEU A 65 20.44 -9.79 2.52
C LEU A 65 21.53 -10.46 1.68
N THR A 66 21.14 -11.28 0.70
CA THR A 66 22.05 -12.01 -0.19
C THR A 66 22.86 -11.04 -1.06
N ALA A 67 22.21 -10.01 -1.62
CA ALA A 67 22.90 -8.96 -2.37
C ALA A 67 23.88 -8.15 -1.50
N ALA A 68 23.52 -7.83 -0.25
CA ALA A 68 24.40 -7.12 0.68
C ALA A 68 25.61 -7.98 1.12
N LEU A 69 25.42 -9.30 1.28
CA LEU A 69 26.49 -10.23 1.59
C LEU A 69 27.41 -10.44 0.39
N SER A 70 26.87 -10.67 -0.82
CA SER A 70 27.65 -10.80 -2.06
C SER A 70 28.51 -9.56 -2.31
N SER A 71 27.97 -8.35 -2.14
CA SER A 71 28.73 -7.11 -2.30
C SER A 71 29.83 -6.91 -1.25
N SER A 72 29.60 -7.36 -0.01
CA SER A 72 30.59 -7.26 1.08
C SER A 72 31.70 -8.29 0.98
N PHE A 73 31.42 -9.47 0.42
CA PHE A 73 32.36 -10.60 0.34
C PHE A 73 32.95 -10.82 -1.06
N GLY A 74 32.54 -10.05 -2.08
CA GLY A 74 33.07 -10.14 -3.44
C GLY A 74 32.76 -11.47 -4.14
N LEU A 75 31.67 -12.13 -3.73
CA LEU A 75 31.20 -13.35 -4.37
C LEU A 75 30.28 -12.97 -5.55
N PRO A 76 30.40 -13.61 -6.73
CA PRO A 76 29.57 -13.30 -7.89
C PRO A 76 28.08 -13.50 -7.63
#